data_AF-A0A1A0LWM8-F1
#
_entry.id   AF-A0A1A0LWM8-F1
#
_cell.length_a   1.000
_cell.length_b   1.000
_cell.length_c   1.000
_cell.angle_alpha   90.00
_cell.angle_beta   90.00
_cell.angle_gamma   90.00
#
_symmetry.space_group_name_H-M   'P 1'
#
loop_
_entity.id
_entity.type
_entity.pdbx_description
1 polymer ?
#
loop_
_entity_poly.entity_id
_entity_poly.type
_entity_poly.pdbx_seq_one_letter_code
_entity_poly.pdbx_strand_id
1 'polypeptide(L)'
;MRIRLAASAVAAVSVLSVAGAGVASAWPIPVTPEQQRFINQARNAGFPGDDDAVLQAGLQACQMAFSGQSRLDVIGALAGQYGADPGPTGALAKAAHGILCTSAPN
;
A
#
# COMPACT_ATOMS: atom_id res chain seq x y z
N MET A 1 -60.76 -13.12 9.90
CA MET A 1 -60.49 -13.25 11.34
C MET A 1 -59.12 -13.90 11.51
N ARG A 2 -58.17 -13.18 12.15
CA ARG A 2 -56.97 -13.58 12.93
C ARG A 2 -56.30 -14.93 12.58
N ILE A 3 -54.98 -15.05 12.41
CA ILE A 3 -53.94 -14.87 13.45
C ILE A 3 -52.57 -14.66 12.77
N ARG A 4 -51.80 -13.65 13.20
CA ARG A 4 -50.37 -13.51 12.88
C ARG A 4 -49.58 -14.42 13.82
N LEU A 5 -48.86 -15.40 13.29
CA LEU A 5 -47.91 -16.20 14.07
C LEU A 5 -46.52 -15.60 13.88
N ALA A 6 -46.10 -14.83 14.89
CA ALA A 6 -44.72 -14.50 15.14
C ALA A 6 -44.04 -15.74 15.73
N ALA A 7 -42.88 -16.13 15.19
CA ALA A 7 -42.03 -17.15 15.80
C ALA A 7 -40.56 -16.79 15.61
N SER A 8 -40.07 -16.00 16.58
CA SER A 8 -38.75 -16.07 17.21
C SER A 8 -37.52 -16.29 16.32
N ALA A 9 -36.80 -15.20 16.05
CA ALA A 9 -35.39 -15.24 15.67
C ALA A 9 -34.55 -15.73 16.87
N VAL A 10 -33.89 -16.89 16.71
CA VAL A 10 -32.88 -17.36 17.67
C VAL A 10 -31.59 -16.58 17.38
N ALA A 11 -31.39 -15.48 18.10
CA ALA A 11 -30.13 -14.76 18.10
C ALA A 11 -29.09 -15.58 18.90
N ALA A 12 -28.30 -16.38 18.19
CA ALA A 12 -27.09 -16.98 18.76
C ALA A 12 -26.05 -15.87 18.97
N VAL A 13 -26.01 -15.29 20.17
CA VAL A 13 -24.95 -14.36 20.57
C VAL A 13 -23.73 -15.20 20.89
N SER A 14 -22.89 -15.46 19.89
CA SER A 14 -21.53 -15.92 20.12
C SER A 14 -20.72 -14.74 20.66
N VAL A 15 -20.73 -14.57 21.98
CA VAL A 15 -19.73 -13.76 22.70
C VAL A 15 -18.38 -14.44 22.52
N LEU A 16 -17.72 -14.18 21.38
CA LEU A 16 -16.27 -14.35 21.31
C LEU A 16 -15.70 -13.28 22.23
N SER A 17 -15.34 -13.72 23.43
CA SER A 17 -14.48 -13.00 24.35
C SER A 17 -13.35 -12.37 23.54
N VAL A 18 -13.31 -11.04 23.52
CA VAL A 18 -12.17 -10.28 23.02
C VAL A 18 -11.04 -10.55 24.02
N ALA A 19 -10.41 -11.72 23.90
CA ALA A 19 -9.05 -11.89 24.38
C ALA A 19 -8.28 -10.79 23.69
N GLY A 20 -7.84 -9.79 24.45
CA GLY A 20 -7.22 -8.59 23.93
C GLY A 20 -6.20 -8.99 22.89
N ALA A 21 -6.47 -8.63 21.63
CA ALA A 21 -5.45 -8.65 20.62
C ALA A 21 -4.37 -7.71 21.15
N GLY A 22 -3.31 -8.28 21.72
CA GLY A 22 -2.14 -7.49 22.09
C GLY A 22 -1.78 -6.66 20.87
N VAL A 23 -1.48 -5.39 21.08
CA VAL A 23 -0.95 -4.56 20.00
C VAL A 23 0.19 -5.35 19.36
N ALA A 24 0.08 -5.62 18.06
CA ALA A 24 1.15 -6.27 17.34
C ALA A 24 2.34 -5.31 17.36
N SER A 25 3.25 -5.51 18.31
CA SER A 25 4.50 -4.78 18.35
C SER A 25 5.40 -5.37 17.27
N ALA A 26 5.32 -4.80 16.07
CA ALA A 26 6.33 -5.07 15.05
C ALA A 26 7.69 -4.61 15.62
N TRP A 27 8.66 -5.52 15.66
CA TRP A 27 10.04 -5.13 15.92
C TRP A 27 10.42 -4.08 14.87
N PRO A 28 10.98 -2.91 15.25
CA PRO A 28 11.30 -1.88 14.29
C PRO A 28 12.23 -2.47 13.23
N ILE A 29 11.74 -2.64 12.01
CA ILE A 29 12.60 -2.87 10.85
C ILE A 29 13.22 -1.50 10.57
N PRO A 30 14.54 -1.33 10.73
CA PRO A 30 15.14 -0.02 10.52
C PRO A 30 15.05 0.32 9.03
N VAL A 31 14.19 1.28 8.70
CA VAL A 31 14.17 1.95 7.40
C VAL A 31 15.52 2.62 7.19
N THR A 32 16.18 2.34 6.07
CA THR A 32 17.50 2.96 5.80
C THR A 32 17.33 4.45 5.51
N PRO A 33 18.38 5.28 5.67
CA PRO A 33 18.30 6.70 5.32
C PRO A 33 17.85 6.95 3.87
N GLU A 34 18.24 6.09 2.93
CA GLU A 34 17.86 6.14 1.52
C GLU A 34 16.37 5.83 1.34
N GLN A 35 15.87 4.78 2.00
CA GLN A 35 14.45 4.43 1.98
C GLN A 35 13.61 5.55 2.60
N GLN A 36 14.06 6.16 3.70
CA GLN A 36 13.37 7.29 4.31
C GLN A 36 13.35 8.52 3.38
N ARG A 37 14.47 8.79 2.69
CA ARG A 37 14.52 9.86 1.68
C ARG A 37 13.53 9.61 0.55
N PHE A 38 13.45 8.37 0.06
CA PHE A 38 12.48 7.96 -0.94
C PHE A 38 11.04 8.17 -0.46
N ILE A 39 10.69 7.66 0.73
CA ILE A 39 9.36 7.80 1.34
C ILE A 39 8.96 9.27 1.43
N ASN A 40 9.88 10.12 1.94
CA ASN A 40 9.63 11.55 2.06
C ASN A 40 9.38 12.22 0.70
N GLN A 41 10.14 11.87 -0.34
CA GLN A 41 9.92 12.42 -1.69
C GLN A 41 8.59 11.98 -2.29
N ALA A 42 8.25 10.70 -2.19
CA ALA A 42 6.98 10.17 -2.70
C ALA A 42 5.77 10.81 -2.01
N ARG A 43 5.82 10.95 -0.68
CA ARG A 43 4.76 11.63 0.10
C ARG A 43 4.66 13.11 -0.21
N ASN A 44 5.79 13.81 -0.35
CA ASN A 44 5.79 15.22 -0.74
C ASN A 44 5.21 15.43 -2.15
N ALA A 45 5.28 14.42 -3.01
CA ALA A 45 4.62 14.42 -4.32
C ALA A 45 3.13 14.04 -4.26
N GLY A 46 2.60 13.68 -3.09
CA GLY A 46 1.19 13.35 -2.87
C GLY A 46 0.82 11.89 -3.13
N PHE A 47 1.79 10.96 -3.17
CA PHE A 47 1.46 9.54 -3.31
C PHE A 47 0.74 9.03 -2.05
N PRO A 48 -0.38 8.28 -2.19
CA PRO A 48 -1.20 7.85 -1.05
C PRO A 48 -0.59 6.65 -0.31
N GLY A 49 -1.07 6.41 0.92
CA GLY A 49 -0.68 5.26 1.74
C GLY A 49 0.23 5.61 2.90
N ASP A 50 0.51 4.59 3.73
CA ASP A 50 1.53 4.66 4.78
C ASP A 50 2.94 4.43 4.20
N ASP A 51 3.95 4.62 5.03
CA ASP A 51 5.36 4.53 4.63
C ASP A 51 5.72 3.14 4.07
N ASP A 52 5.08 2.09 4.58
CA ASP A 52 5.25 0.71 4.10
C ASP A 52 4.65 0.54 2.70
N ALA A 53 3.43 1.03 2.46
CA ALA A 53 2.79 1.00 1.15
C ALA A 53 3.58 1.81 0.11
N VAL A 54 4.10 2.97 0.52
CA VAL A 54 4.98 3.82 -0.31
C VAL A 54 6.25 3.07 -0.68
N LEU A 55 6.92 2.45 0.31
CA LEU A 55 8.14 1.68 0.08
C LEU A 55 7.90 0.47 -0.82
N GLN A 56 6.81 -0.26 -0.60
CA GLN A 56 6.41 -1.38 -1.45
C GLN A 56 6.15 -0.94 -2.90
N ALA A 57 5.44 0.17 -3.11
CA ALA A 57 5.19 0.71 -4.45
C ALA A 57 6.50 1.09 -5.15
N GLY A 58 7.46 1.68 -4.43
CA GLY A 58 8.79 2.01 -4.96
C GLY A 58 9.60 0.78 -5.36
N LEU A 59 9.62 -0.25 -4.50
CA LEU A 59 10.28 -1.52 -4.81
C LEU A 59 9.63 -2.24 -5.98
N GLN A 60 8.30 -2.18 -6.09
CA GLN A 60 7.57 -2.72 -7.23
C GLN A 60 7.89 -1.96 -8.53
N ALA A 61 7.97 -0.62 -8.50
CA ALA A 61 8.44 0.17 -9.64
C ALA A 61 9.83 -0.31 -10.11
N CYS A 62 10.74 -0.52 -9.17
CA CYS A 62 12.08 -1.01 -9.47
C CYS A 62 12.06 -2.41 -10.09
N GLN A 63 11.28 -3.34 -9.54
CA GLN A 63 11.14 -4.69 -10.08
C GLN A 63 10.63 -4.67 -11.53
N MET A 64 9.66 -3.82 -11.82
CA MET A 64 9.10 -3.64 -13.16
C MET A 64 10.09 -2.99 -14.13
N ALA A 65 10.87 -2.01 -13.68
CA ALA A 65 11.93 -1.42 -14.48
C ALA A 65 13.01 -2.46 -14.83
N PHE A 66 13.45 -3.27 -13.87
CA PHE A 66 14.40 -4.36 -14.11
C PHE A 66 13.86 -5.48 -15.02
N SER A 67 12.54 -5.68 -15.07
CA SER A 67 11.92 -6.59 -16.03
C SER A 67 11.74 -5.99 -17.43
N GLY A 68 12.18 -4.74 -17.64
CA GLY A 68 12.19 -4.07 -18.94
C GLY A 68 10.89 -3.34 -19.28
N GLN A 69 10.00 -3.11 -18.30
CA GLN A 69 8.80 -2.31 -18.54
C GLN A 69 9.15 -0.84 -18.76
N SER A 70 8.39 -0.18 -19.64
CA SER A 70 8.57 1.25 -19.86
C SER A 70 8.11 2.05 -18.64
N ARG A 71 8.67 3.25 -18.44
CA ARG A 71 8.25 4.15 -17.37
C ARG A 71 6.75 4.45 -17.39
N LEU A 72 6.13 4.54 -18.58
CA LEU A 72 4.70 4.81 -18.69
C LEU A 72 3.86 3.61 -18.22
N ASP A 73 4.28 2.38 -18.53
CA ASP A 73 3.61 1.16 -18.09
C ASP A 73 3.71 1.00 -16.57
N VAL A 74 4.88 1.27 -16.00
CA VAL A 74 5.12 1.29 -14.55
C VAL A 74 4.16 2.26 -13.86
N ILE A 75 4.04 3.48 -14.38
CA ILE A 75 3.15 4.50 -13.80
C ILE A 75 1.69 4.07 -13.91
N GLY A 76 1.26 3.58 -15.07
CA GLY A 76 -0.11 3.12 -15.28
C GLY A 76 -0.49 1.96 -14.35
N ALA A 77 0.40 0.97 -14.22
CA ALA A 77 0.20 -0.18 -13.35
C ALA A 77 0.09 0.22 -11.88
N LEU A 78 1.00 1.07 -11.39
CA LEU A 78 0.98 1.51 -9.99
C LEU A 78 -0.19 2.45 -9.69
N ALA A 79 -0.51 3.38 -10.61
CA ALA A 79 -1.66 4.27 -10.45
C ALA A 79 -2.96 3.47 -10.31
N GLY A 80 -3.15 2.44 -11.15
CA GLY A 80 -4.30 1.55 -11.07
C GLY A 80 -4.33 0.69 -9.80
N GLN A 81 -3.19 0.12 -9.41
CA GLN A 81 -3.09 -0.76 -8.24
C GLN A 81 -3.29 -0.02 -6.91
N TYR A 82 -2.72 1.18 -6.79
CA TYR A 82 -2.74 1.98 -5.56
C TYR A 82 -3.86 3.04 -5.56
N GLY A 83 -4.66 3.14 -6.62
CA GLY A 83 -5.72 4.14 -6.75
C GLY A 83 -5.17 5.58 -6.70
N ALA A 84 -3.96 5.79 -7.21
CA ALA A 84 -3.22 7.04 -7.11
C ALA A 84 -3.26 7.82 -8.42
N ASP A 85 -3.17 9.16 -8.32
CA ASP A 85 -3.07 10.01 -9.51
C ASP A 85 -1.76 9.76 -10.28
N PRO A 86 -1.78 9.77 -11.64
CA PRO A 86 -0.59 9.50 -12.45
C PRO A 86 0.60 10.45 -12.18
N GLY A 87 0.34 11.70 -11.78
CA GLY A 87 1.37 12.68 -11.45
C GLY A 87 2.21 12.26 -10.25
N PRO A 88 1.61 12.11 -9.06
CA PRO A 88 2.26 11.55 -7.87
C PRO A 88 2.91 10.18 -8.12
N THR A 89 2.26 9.29 -8.88
CA THR A 89 2.85 7.99 -9.23
C THR A 89 4.09 8.13 -10.11
N GLY A 90 4.08 9.06 -11.07
CA GLY A 90 5.26 9.38 -11.89
C GLY A 90 6.42 9.93 -11.07
N ALA A 91 6.13 10.79 -10.10
CA ALA A 91 7.12 11.29 -9.17
C ALA A 91 7.69 10.16 -8.28
N LEU A 92 6.84 9.25 -7.79
CA LEU A 92 7.28 8.06 -7.04
C LEU A 92 8.18 7.17 -7.90
N ALA A 93 7.77 6.83 -9.12
CA ALA A 93 8.57 5.97 -10.01
C ALA A 93 9.93 6.60 -10.35
N LYS A 94 9.97 7.94 -10.54
CA LYS A 94 11.22 8.69 -10.73
C LYS A 94 12.11 8.66 -9.49
N ALA A 95 11.54 8.86 -8.30
CA ALA A 95 12.28 8.82 -7.05
C ALA A 95 12.82 7.41 -6.75
N ALA A 96 12.03 6.37 -7.00
CA ALA A 96 12.43 4.97 -6.86
C ALA A 96 13.63 4.66 -7.76
N HIS A 97 13.58 5.06 -9.03
CA HIS A 97 14.71 4.91 -9.96
C HIS A 97 15.96 5.66 -9.46
N GLY A 98 15.82 6.92 -9.04
CA GLY A 98 16.96 7.74 -8.62
C GLY A 98 17.56 7.40 -7.25
N ILE A 99 16.90 6.59 -6.43
CA ILE A 99 17.32 6.30 -5.04
C ILE A 99 17.45 4.80 -4.78
N LEU A 100 16.44 4.01 -5.13
CA LEU A 100 16.35 2.59 -4.77
C LEU A 100 16.94 1.68 -5.86
N CYS A 101 16.77 2.03 -7.14
CA CYS A 101 17.20 1.20 -8.27
C CYS A 101 17.87 2.01 -9.37
N THR A 102 18.96 2.69 -9.01
CA THR A 102 19.73 3.57 -9.91
C THR A 102 20.31 2.88 -11.14
N SER A 103 20.50 1.56 -11.06
CA SER A 103 20.98 0.73 -12.17
C SER A 103 19.87 0.20 -13.08
N ALA A 104 18.59 0.50 -12.79
CA ALA A 104 17.48 -0.01 -13.60
C ALA A 104 17.43 0.66 -14.97
N PRO A 105 16.94 -0.03 -16.02
CA PRO A 105 16.60 0.58 -17.30
C PRO A 105 15.56 1.69 -17.15
N ASN A 106 15.60 2.68 -18.04
CA ASN A 106 14.73 3.87 -18.04
C ASN A 106 13.55 3.77 -18.98
#